data_AF-A0A3N4N112-F1
#
_entry.id   AF-A0A3N4N112-F1
#
_cell.length_a   1.000
_cell.length_b   1.000
_cell.length_c   1.000
_cell.angle_alpha   90.00
_cell.angle_beta   90.00
_cell.angle_gamma   90.00
#
_symmetry.space_group_name_H-M   'P 1'
#
loop_
_entity.id
_entity.type
_entity.pdbx_description
1 polymer ?
#
loop_
_entity_poly.entity_id
_entity_poly.type
_entity_poly.pdbx_seq_one_letter_code
_entity_poly.pdbx_strand_id
1 'polypeptide(L)'
;MLFMIAILVVKSCRDQRKAKELLRVNEQLLNENRDLKNSLTLSNRTAEQIAGRKDMQVQAQATFVDRREYFRKNWKQYISLNTGDYKTGFLGGIKNLEITLRNQTEYPVDNAVVMVEYVRGNGDVFKSEPYTIHNIPAKGVQTVHASNSRKGTKVNIRLISVTSQAMNFCWSHDKKVMPGDQDPWACVAAAKPLPQ
;
A
#
# COMPACT_ATOMS: atom_id res chain seq x y z
N MET A 1 -19.85 -80.80 46.09
CA MET A 1 -20.65 -79.57 45.88
C MET A 1 -19.85 -78.27 46.05
N LEU A 2 -19.02 -78.12 47.10
CA LEU A 2 -18.21 -76.91 47.35
C LEU A 2 -17.26 -76.48 46.22
N PHE A 3 -16.65 -77.44 45.51
CA PHE A 3 -15.68 -77.16 44.44
C PHE A 3 -16.31 -76.50 43.19
N MET A 4 -17.54 -76.91 42.83
CA MET A 4 -18.27 -76.32 41.70
C MET A 4 -18.73 -74.88 42.00
N ILE A 5 -19.08 -74.60 43.26
CA ILE A 5 -19.44 -73.26 43.73
C ILE A 5 -18.22 -72.34 43.66
N ALA A 6 -17.05 -72.82 44.08
CA ALA A 6 -15.80 -72.05 43.99
C ALA A 6 -15.43 -71.70 42.53
N ILE A 7 -15.57 -72.65 41.60
CA ILE A 7 -15.29 -72.41 40.17
C ILE A 7 -16.26 -71.37 39.58
N LEU A 8 -17.55 -71.46 39.90
CA LEU A 8 -18.56 -70.48 39.45
C LEU A 8 -18.31 -69.08 40.03
N VAL A 9 -17.91 -68.98 41.29
CA VAL A 9 -17.56 -67.70 41.93
C VAL A 9 -16.32 -67.09 41.28
N VAL A 10 -15.29 -67.89 41.00
CA VAL A 10 -14.07 -67.41 40.32
C VAL A 10 -14.37 -66.92 38.89
N LYS A 11 -15.21 -67.65 38.14
CA LYS A 11 -15.63 -67.26 36.78
C LYS A 11 -16.44 -65.96 36.78
N SER A 12 -17.46 -65.88 37.64
CA SER A 12 -18.30 -64.70 37.79
C SER A 12 -17.49 -63.46 38.23
N CYS A 13 -16.52 -63.65 39.13
CA CYS A 13 -15.63 -62.57 39.56
C CYS A 13 -14.68 -62.11 38.43
N ARG A 14 -14.25 -63.01 37.56
CA ARG A 14 -13.48 -62.68 36.34
C ARG A 14 -14.31 -61.87 35.34
N ASP A 15 -15.56 -62.26 35.12
CA ASP A 15 -16.45 -61.57 34.17
C ASP A 15 -16.85 -60.18 34.68
N GLN A 16 -17.09 -60.03 35.99
CA GLN A 16 -17.32 -58.71 36.59
C GLN A 16 -16.11 -57.78 36.47
N ARG A 17 -14.88 -58.29 36.55
CA ARG A 17 -13.67 -57.48 36.35
C ARG A 17 -13.58 -56.97 34.91
N LYS A 18 -13.83 -57.83 33.92
CA LYS A 18 -13.86 -57.45 32.50
C LYS A 18 -14.96 -56.44 32.19
N ALA A 19 -16.15 -56.61 32.75
CA ALA A 19 -17.25 -55.66 32.58
C ALA A 19 -16.90 -54.27 33.14
N LYS A 20 -16.25 -54.21 34.30
CA LYS A 20 -15.76 -52.95 34.89
C LYS A 20 -14.67 -52.29 34.05
N GLU A 21 -13.76 -53.08 33.48
CA GLU A 21 -12.70 -52.60 32.59
C GLU A 21 -13.27 -52.02 31.29
N LEU A 22 -14.20 -52.72 30.64
CA LEU A 22 -14.91 -52.25 29.45
C LEU A 22 -15.70 -50.97 29.68
N LEU A 23 -16.36 -50.84 30.83
CA LEU A 23 -17.07 -49.61 31.21
C LEU A 23 -16.10 -48.44 31.36
N ARG A 24 -14.98 -48.65 32.08
CA ARG A 24 -13.95 -47.64 32.27
C ARG A 24 -13.35 -47.17 30.93
N VAL A 25 -13.08 -48.09 30.01
CA VAL A 25 -12.53 -47.76 28.68
C VAL A 25 -13.56 -46.98 27.85
N ASN A 26 -14.85 -47.35 27.88
CA ASN A 26 -15.88 -46.59 27.18
C ASN A 26 -16.03 -45.16 27.74
N GLU A 27 -15.99 -44.99 29.05
CA GLU A 27 -16.01 -43.65 29.67
C GLU A 27 -14.82 -42.81 29.23
N GLN A 28 -13.62 -43.41 29.16
CA GLN A 28 -12.43 -42.73 28.66
C GLN A 28 -12.60 -42.31 27.20
N LEU A 29 -13.04 -43.22 26.32
CA LEU A 29 -13.25 -42.94 24.89
C LEU A 29 -14.30 -41.85 24.65
N LEU A 30 -15.33 -41.79 25.49
CA LEU A 30 -16.35 -40.75 25.43
C LEU A 30 -15.77 -39.37 25.78
N ASN A 31 -14.91 -39.30 26.80
CA ASN A 31 -14.23 -38.06 27.17
C ASN A 31 -13.26 -37.61 26.08
N GLU A 32 -12.44 -38.51 25.55
CA GLU A 32 -11.52 -38.20 24.43
C GLU A 32 -12.28 -37.72 23.18
N ASN A 33 -13.41 -38.34 22.84
CA ASN A 33 -14.25 -37.88 21.74
C ASN A 33 -14.82 -36.48 21.97
N ARG A 34 -15.27 -36.18 23.19
CA ARG A 34 -15.76 -34.85 23.55
C ARG A 34 -14.65 -33.81 23.42
N ASP A 35 -13.45 -34.13 23.88
CA ASP A 35 -12.29 -33.24 23.83
C ASP A 35 -11.83 -33.00 22.40
N LEU A 36 -11.82 -34.03 21.55
CA LEU A 36 -11.53 -33.91 20.12
C LEU A 36 -12.55 -33.01 19.40
N LYS A 37 -13.84 -33.11 19.73
CA LYS A 37 -14.86 -32.22 19.17
C LYS A 37 -14.65 -30.77 19.62
N ASN A 38 -14.29 -30.57 20.88
CA ASN A 38 -13.99 -29.23 21.42
C ASN A 38 -12.74 -28.62 20.77
N SER A 39 -11.68 -29.41 20.57
CA SER A 39 -10.46 -28.92 19.92
C SER A 39 -10.69 -28.60 18.44
N LEU A 40 -11.47 -29.43 17.73
CA LEU A 40 -11.83 -29.18 16.34
C LEU A 40 -12.67 -27.90 16.18
N THR A 41 -13.67 -27.71 17.04
CA THR A 41 -14.50 -26.49 17.01
C THR A 41 -13.70 -25.24 17.34
N LEU A 42 -12.74 -25.31 18.27
CA LEU A 42 -11.83 -24.20 18.57
C LEU A 42 -10.91 -23.89 17.38
N SER A 43 -10.36 -24.93 16.75
CA SER A 43 -9.51 -24.80 15.56
C SER A 43 -10.27 -24.14 14.40
N ASN A 44 -11.49 -24.61 14.11
CA ASN A 44 -12.33 -24.05 13.06
C ASN A 44 -12.66 -22.56 13.32
N ARG A 45 -13.06 -22.19 14.54
CA ARG A 45 -13.32 -20.79 14.90
C ARG A 45 -12.07 -19.92 14.70
N THR A 46 -10.90 -20.43 15.05
CA THR A 46 -9.64 -19.71 14.88
C THR A 46 -9.30 -19.54 13.40
N ALA A 47 -9.49 -20.58 12.59
CA ALA A 47 -9.30 -20.53 11.15
C ALA A 47 -10.26 -19.52 10.48
N GLU A 48 -11.54 -19.52 10.85
CA GLU A 48 -12.54 -18.55 10.37
C GLU A 48 -12.17 -17.11 10.74
N GLN A 49 -11.70 -16.87 11.98
CA GLN A 49 -11.25 -15.55 12.39
C GLN A 49 -10.02 -15.08 11.62
N ILE A 50 -9.06 -15.97 11.34
CA ILE A 50 -7.88 -15.64 10.55
C ILE A 50 -8.27 -15.36 9.10
N ALA A 51 -9.16 -16.17 8.52
CA ALA A 51 -9.69 -15.96 7.17
C ALA A 51 -10.42 -14.63 7.06
N GLY A 52 -11.36 -14.34 7.96
CA GLY A 52 -12.10 -13.07 7.96
C GLY A 52 -11.20 -11.84 8.12
N ARG A 53 -10.14 -11.91 8.95
CA ARG A 53 -9.15 -10.82 9.06
C ARG A 53 -8.37 -10.63 7.75
N LYS A 54 -7.94 -11.72 7.11
CA LYS A 54 -7.24 -11.67 5.83
C LYS A 54 -8.14 -11.09 4.74
N ASP A 55 -9.40 -11.51 4.67
CA ASP A 55 -10.36 -11.03 3.68
C ASP A 55 -10.62 -9.53 3.84
N MET A 56 -10.83 -9.04 5.06
CA MET A 56 -10.96 -7.59 5.31
C MET A 56 -9.71 -6.82 4.90
N GLN A 57 -8.52 -7.36 5.18
CA GLN A 57 -7.27 -6.72 4.78
C GLN A 57 -7.10 -6.71 3.26
N VAL A 58 -7.46 -7.79 2.56
CA VAL A 58 -7.44 -7.89 1.10
C VAL A 58 -8.43 -6.91 0.47
N GLN A 59 -9.67 -6.84 0.97
CA GLN A 59 -10.69 -5.92 0.47
C GLN A 59 -10.30 -4.45 0.67
N ALA A 60 -9.79 -4.12 1.86
CA ALA A 60 -9.25 -2.80 2.13
C ALA A 60 -8.10 -2.48 1.17
N GLN A 61 -7.12 -3.37 1.04
CA GLN A 61 -5.98 -3.21 0.14
C GLN A 61 -6.42 -3.04 -1.32
N ALA A 62 -7.39 -3.82 -1.80
CA ALA A 62 -7.92 -3.72 -3.15
C ALA A 62 -8.57 -2.34 -3.41
N THR A 63 -9.40 -1.87 -2.48
CA THR A 63 -10.02 -0.53 -2.54
C THR A 63 -8.96 0.58 -2.51
N PHE A 64 -7.91 0.42 -1.67
CA PHE A 64 -6.79 1.37 -1.62
C PHE A 64 -5.97 1.36 -2.91
N VAL A 65 -5.73 0.20 -3.52
CA VAL A 65 -5.01 0.08 -4.80
C VAL A 65 -5.78 0.79 -5.91
N ASP A 66 -7.09 0.58 -5.99
CA ASP A 66 -7.97 1.23 -6.98
C ASP A 66 -7.91 2.75 -6.88
N ARG A 67 -7.99 3.32 -5.67
CA ARG A 67 -7.86 4.78 -5.49
C ARG A 67 -6.48 5.32 -5.85
N ARG A 68 -5.40 4.61 -5.51
CA ARG A 68 -4.04 5.03 -5.91
C ARG A 68 -3.91 5.00 -7.43
N GLU A 69 -4.37 3.94 -8.07
CA GLU A 69 -4.36 3.77 -9.52
C GLU A 69 -5.14 4.89 -10.22
N TYR A 70 -6.31 5.25 -9.72
CA TYR A 70 -7.09 6.38 -10.23
C TYR A 70 -6.28 7.69 -10.22
N PHE A 71 -5.63 8.03 -9.10
CA PHE A 71 -4.79 9.23 -9.03
C PHE A 71 -3.56 9.13 -9.93
N ARG A 72 -2.94 7.95 -10.08
CA ARG A 72 -1.79 7.76 -10.98
C ARG A 72 -2.17 7.98 -12.43
N LYS A 73 -3.29 7.42 -12.90
CA LYS A 73 -3.77 7.60 -14.29
C LYS A 73 -4.13 9.05 -14.58
N ASN A 74 -4.68 9.75 -13.60
CA ASN A 74 -5.19 11.12 -13.75
C ASN A 74 -4.29 12.18 -13.11
N TRP A 75 -3.02 11.87 -12.83
CA TRP A 75 -2.16 12.68 -11.96
C TRP A 75 -2.04 14.15 -12.39
N LYS A 76 -2.07 14.43 -13.70
CA LYS A 76 -1.98 15.79 -14.27
C LYS A 76 -3.11 16.71 -13.83
N GLN A 77 -4.25 16.15 -13.42
CA GLN A 77 -5.40 16.91 -12.91
C GLN A 77 -5.22 17.30 -11.44
N TYR A 78 -4.38 16.58 -10.70
CA TYR A 78 -4.25 16.73 -9.24
C TYR A 78 -2.90 17.31 -8.82
N ILE A 79 -1.85 17.12 -9.62
CA ILE A 79 -0.52 17.67 -9.37
C ILE A 79 -0.26 18.75 -10.39
N SER A 80 -0.19 19.99 -9.93
CA SER A 80 0.02 21.16 -10.78
C SER A 80 1.22 21.97 -10.31
N LEU A 81 1.87 22.61 -11.27
CA LEU A 81 3.04 23.45 -11.05
C LEU A 81 2.69 24.88 -11.46
N ASN A 82 2.96 25.84 -10.59
CA ASN A 82 2.71 27.25 -10.82
C ASN A 82 3.92 28.08 -10.43
N THR A 83 4.09 29.24 -11.07
CA THR A 83 5.02 30.27 -10.60
C THR A 83 4.28 31.26 -9.72
N GLY A 84 4.93 31.72 -8.65
CA GLY A 84 4.51 32.93 -7.95
C GLY A 84 4.83 34.19 -8.75
N ASP A 85 4.46 35.34 -8.19
CA ASP A 85 4.84 36.63 -8.75
C ASP A 85 6.36 36.83 -8.67
N TYR A 86 6.94 37.42 -9.71
CA TYR A 86 8.36 37.76 -9.75
C TYR A 86 8.58 39.16 -10.31
N LYS A 87 9.70 39.77 -9.93
CA LYS A 87 10.04 41.12 -10.36
C LYS A 87 10.98 41.09 -11.55
N THR A 88 10.67 41.87 -12.58
CA THR A 88 11.53 42.10 -13.74
C THR A 88 12.04 43.54 -13.78
N GLY A 89 13.34 43.74 -14.00
CA GLY A 89 13.94 45.07 -14.17
C GLY A 89 13.76 45.63 -15.58
N PHE A 90 13.94 46.95 -15.74
CA PHE A 90 13.86 47.65 -17.04
C PHE A 90 14.87 47.13 -18.07
N LEU A 91 16.07 46.73 -17.62
CA LEU A 91 17.10 46.10 -18.46
C LEU A 91 17.03 44.55 -18.42
N GLY A 92 15.90 44.02 -17.96
CA GLY A 92 15.72 42.59 -17.67
C GLY A 92 16.25 42.18 -16.30
N GLY A 93 16.35 40.86 -16.14
CA GLY A 93 16.64 40.20 -14.87
C GLY A 93 15.36 39.85 -14.12
N ILE A 94 15.38 38.70 -13.44
CA ILE A 94 14.27 38.17 -12.64
C ILE A 94 14.73 38.03 -11.19
N LYS A 95 13.90 38.51 -10.26
CA LYS A 95 14.13 38.40 -8.82
C LYS A 95 12.91 37.88 -8.09
N ASN A 96 13.17 37.18 -6.98
CA ASN A 96 12.16 36.65 -6.05
C ASN A 96 11.17 35.69 -6.75
N LEU A 97 11.66 34.88 -7.69
CA LEU A 97 10.82 33.88 -8.33
C LEU A 97 10.54 32.74 -7.36
N GLU A 98 9.26 32.44 -7.20
CA GLU A 98 8.78 31.29 -6.44
C GLU A 98 8.18 30.24 -7.36
N ILE A 99 8.39 28.98 -7.02
CA ILE A 99 7.82 27.84 -7.73
C ILE A 99 6.98 27.06 -6.73
N THR A 100 5.70 26.93 -7.00
CA THR A 100 4.74 26.27 -6.13
C THR A 100 4.22 25.02 -6.80
N LEU A 101 4.43 23.88 -6.17
CA LEU A 101 3.77 22.62 -6.52
C LEU A 101 2.52 22.47 -5.66
N ARG A 102 1.38 22.22 -6.30
CA ARG A 102 0.13 21.88 -5.63
C ARG A 102 -0.17 20.42 -5.84
N ASN A 103 -0.45 19.72 -4.74
CA ASN A 103 -0.86 18.32 -4.72
C ASN A 103 -2.29 18.22 -4.17
N GLN A 104 -3.25 17.87 -5.01
CA GLN A 104 -4.65 17.68 -4.65
C GLN A 104 -4.99 16.20 -4.42
N THR A 105 -4.01 15.30 -4.50
CA THR A 105 -4.24 13.88 -4.20
C THR A 105 -4.36 13.66 -2.68
N GLU A 106 -4.90 12.51 -2.30
CA GLU A 106 -4.97 12.07 -0.90
C GLU A 106 -3.64 11.55 -0.35
N TYR A 107 -2.58 11.52 -1.17
CA TYR A 107 -1.28 10.97 -0.82
C TYR A 107 -0.22 12.06 -0.86
N PRO A 108 0.78 12.05 0.05
CA PRO A 108 1.91 12.97 -0.06
C PRO A 108 2.75 12.65 -1.30
N VAL A 109 3.39 13.67 -1.87
CA VAL A 109 4.41 13.54 -2.92
C VAL A 109 5.78 13.74 -2.28
N ASP A 110 6.65 12.76 -2.44
CA ASP A 110 7.96 12.77 -1.77
C ASP A 110 8.91 13.75 -2.46
N ASN A 111 8.97 13.68 -3.79
CA ASN A 111 9.86 14.49 -4.61
C ASN A 111 9.18 14.90 -5.92
N ALA A 112 9.37 16.15 -6.30
CA ALA A 112 9.08 16.63 -7.65
C ALA A 112 10.29 17.41 -8.17
N VAL A 113 10.83 17.02 -9.32
CA VAL A 113 11.90 17.74 -9.99
C VAL A 113 11.28 18.64 -11.05
N VAL A 114 11.62 19.91 -11.02
CA VAL A 114 11.13 20.96 -11.90
C VAL A 114 12.32 21.56 -12.64
N MET A 115 12.19 21.73 -13.95
CA MET A 115 13.13 22.54 -14.73
C MET A 115 12.58 23.95 -14.89
N VAL A 116 13.42 24.93 -14.58
CA VAL A 116 13.13 26.35 -14.71
C VAL A 116 14.04 26.92 -15.78
N GLU A 117 13.44 27.51 -16.80
CA GLU A 117 14.17 28.14 -17.91
C GLU A 117 13.92 29.64 -17.86
N TYR A 118 14.99 30.39 -17.67
CA TYR A 118 14.97 31.85 -17.70
C TYR A 118 15.14 32.31 -19.14
N VAL A 119 14.09 32.91 -19.70
CA VAL A 119 14.02 33.28 -21.11
C VAL A 119 14.27 34.78 -21.27
N ARG A 120 15.07 35.16 -22.26
CA ARG A 120 15.40 36.55 -22.61
C ARG A 120 14.24 37.22 -23.35
N GLY A 121 14.33 38.55 -23.52
CA GLY A 121 13.35 39.31 -24.30
C GLY A 121 13.23 38.87 -25.76
N ASN A 122 14.31 38.34 -26.34
CA ASN A 122 14.33 37.80 -27.71
C ASN A 122 13.79 36.35 -27.83
N GLY A 123 13.40 35.71 -26.72
CA GLY A 123 12.88 34.34 -26.72
C GLY A 123 13.91 33.24 -26.44
N ASP A 124 15.21 33.56 -26.43
CA ASP A 124 16.24 32.57 -26.15
C ASP A 124 16.30 32.21 -24.67
N VAL A 125 16.59 30.94 -24.38
CA VAL A 125 16.90 30.49 -23.01
C VAL A 125 18.25 31.05 -22.60
N PHE A 126 18.26 31.88 -21.55
CA PHE A 126 19.48 32.40 -20.93
C PHE A 126 20.14 31.37 -20.01
N LYS A 127 19.32 30.66 -19.23
CA LYS A 127 19.76 29.74 -18.17
C LYS A 127 18.65 28.73 -17.90
N SER A 128 19.03 27.49 -17.65
CA SER A 128 18.12 26.43 -17.19
C SER A 128 18.63 25.86 -15.87
N GLU A 129 17.75 25.69 -14.89
CA GLU A 129 18.10 25.16 -13.58
C GLU A 129 17.05 24.16 -13.07
N PRO A 130 17.48 22.99 -12.57
CA PRO A 130 16.60 22.06 -11.90
C PRO A 130 16.39 22.47 -10.44
N TYR A 131 15.16 22.31 -9.96
CA TYR A 131 14.77 22.46 -8.57
C TYR A 131 14.05 21.20 -8.10
N THR A 132 14.43 20.70 -6.93
CA THR A 132 13.73 19.59 -6.29
C THR A 132 12.87 20.12 -5.16
N ILE A 133 11.58 19.82 -5.23
CA ILE A 133 10.60 20.14 -4.20
C ILE A 133 10.34 18.84 -3.43
N HIS A 134 10.59 18.87 -2.12
CA HIS A 134 10.48 17.71 -1.24
C HIS A 134 9.23 17.79 -0.35
N ASN A 135 8.71 16.63 0.04
CA ASN A 135 7.70 16.47 1.09
C ASN A 135 6.45 17.34 0.86
N ILE A 136 5.86 17.25 -0.33
CA ILE A 136 4.63 17.98 -0.64
C ILE A 136 3.45 17.25 0.01
N PRO A 137 2.74 17.87 0.96
CA PRO A 137 1.69 17.20 1.71
C PRO A 137 0.50 16.79 0.84
N ALA A 138 -0.26 15.79 1.30
CA ALA A 138 -1.54 15.43 0.71
C ALA A 138 -2.50 16.64 0.78
N LYS A 139 -3.26 16.87 -0.29
CA LYS A 139 -4.18 18.02 -0.42
C LYS A 139 -3.55 19.39 -0.10
N GLY A 140 -2.25 19.54 -0.30
CA GLY A 140 -1.51 20.75 0.06
C GLY A 140 -0.64 21.31 -1.05
N VAL A 141 0.25 22.21 -0.65
CA VAL A 141 1.18 22.91 -1.53
C VAL A 141 2.56 22.93 -0.92
N GLN A 142 3.59 23.05 -1.76
CA GLN A 142 4.94 23.36 -1.32
C GLN A 142 5.59 24.34 -2.29
N THR A 143 6.34 25.28 -1.73
CA THR A 143 6.98 26.37 -2.48
C THR A 143 8.49 26.34 -2.29
N VAL A 144 9.22 26.61 -3.37
CA VAL A 144 10.67 26.81 -3.33
C VAL A 144 11.04 28.12 -4.01
N HIS A 145 12.09 28.77 -3.49
CA HIS A 145 12.65 29.96 -4.11
C HIS A 145 13.64 29.58 -5.20
N ALA A 146 13.40 30.11 -6.39
CA ALA A 146 14.31 29.97 -7.51
C ALA A 146 15.42 31.02 -7.46
N SER A 147 16.51 30.77 -8.17
CA SER A 147 17.64 31.69 -8.21
C SER A 147 17.29 32.95 -8.99
N ASN A 148 18.00 34.04 -8.72
CA ASN A 148 17.84 35.25 -9.51
C ASN A 148 18.51 35.09 -10.88
N SER A 149 17.90 35.69 -11.90
CA SER A 149 18.49 35.78 -13.24
C SER A 149 18.90 37.22 -13.54
N ARG A 150 20.06 37.40 -14.16
CA ARG A 150 20.56 38.72 -14.56
C ARG A 150 20.05 39.19 -15.92
N LYS A 151 19.60 38.27 -16.79
CA LYS A 151 19.21 38.58 -18.17
C LYS A 151 17.84 38.01 -18.58
N GLY A 152 17.23 37.17 -17.77
CA GLY A 152 15.89 36.63 -18.03
C GLY A 152 14.82 37.71 -17.85
N THR A 153 13.78 37.67 -18.67
CA THR A 153 12.58 38.53 -18.62
C THR A 153 11.29 37.71 -18.50
N LYS A 154 11.35 36.42 -18.85
CA LYS A 154 10.24 35.46 -18.71
C LYS A 154 10.77 34.16 -18.10
N VAL A 155 9.86 33.36 -17.56
CA VAL A 155 10.17 32.06 -16.97
C VAL A 155 9.29 31.01 -17.62
N ASN A 156 9.90 29.92 -18.09
CA ASN A 156 9.18 28.70 -18.40
C ASN A 156 9.49 27.67 -17.32
N ILE A 157 8.46 26.94 -16.90
CA ILE A 157 8.57 25.88 -15.92
C ILE A 157 7.98 24.59 -16.46
N ARG A 158 8.64 23.46 -16.18
CA ARG A 158 8.11 22.13 -16.51
C ARG A 158 8.52 21.09 -15.49
N LEU A 159 7.63 20.13 -15.24
CA LEU A 159 7.96 18.96 -14.44
C LEU A 159 8.90 18.04 -15.23
N ILE A 160 9.89 17.48 -14.53
CA ILE A 160 10.86 16.50 -15.03
C ILE A 160 10.56 15.13 -14.46
N SER A 161 10.27 15.05 -13.16
CA SER A 161 9.85 13.83 -12.49
C SER A 161 9.01 14.13 -11.26
N VAL A 162 8.18 13.16 -10.87
CA VAL A 162 7.35 13.20 -9.66
C VAL A 162 7.30 11.80 -9.08
N THR A 163 7.59 11.67 -7.79
CA THR A 163 7.57 10.39 -7.06
C THR A 163 6.73 10.48 -5.79
N SER A 164 5.93 9.45 -5.54
CA SER A 164 5.20 9.24 -4.29
C SER A 164 5.15 7.75 -3.95
N GLN A 165 5.85 7.36 -2.88
CA GLN A 165 5.82 5.99 -2.34
C GLN A 165 4.43 5.64 -1.82
N ALA A 166 3.78 6.58 -1.11
CA ALA A 166 2.44 6.39 -0.59
C ALA A 166 1.39 6.13 -1.68
N MET A 167 1.57 6.73 -2.87
CA MET A 167 0.72 6.53 -4.04
C MET A 167 1.22 5.43 -4.98
N ASN A 168 2.39 4.82 -4.72
CA ASN A 168 3.11 3.95 -5.66
C ASN A 168 3.30 4.61 -7.04
N PHE A 169 3.62 5.90 -7.08
CA PHE A 169 3.65 6.71 -8.29
C PHE A 169 5.07 7.15 -8.65
N CYS A 170 5.48 6.83 -9.88
CA CYS A 170 6.77 7.19 -10.46
C CYS A 170 6.55 7.64 -11.91
N TRP A 171 6.46 8.96 -12.08
CA TRP A 171 6.41 9.60 -13.39
C TRP A 171 7.71 10.36 -13.66
N SER A 172 8.18 10.29 -14.90
CA SER A 172 9.21 11.18 -15.42
C SER A 172 8.95 11.49 -16.89
N HIS A 173 9.43 12.63 -17.36
CA HIS A 173 9.21 13.09 -18.73
C HIS A 173 9.83 12.17 -19.80
N ASP A 174 10.84 11.39 -19.42
CA ASP A 174 11.62 10.48 -20.27
C ASP A 174 11.21 9.01 -20.11
N LYS A 175 10.29 8.69 -19.17
CA LYS A 175 9.81 7.33 -18.96
C LYS A 175 9.05 6.86 -20.20
N LYS A 176 9.51 5.76 -20.80
CA LYS A 176 8.85 5.11 -21.94
C LYS A 176 7.65 4.31 -21.45
N VAL A 177 6.49 4.58 -22.06
CA VAL A 177 5.25 3.81 -21.83
C VAL A 177 5.22 2.65 -22.81
N MET A 178 5.10 1.42 -22.30
CA MET A 178 4.94 0.25 -23.16
C MET A 178 3.50 0.22 -23.71
N PRO A 179 3.30 -0.11 -25.01
CA PRO A 179 1.96 -0.27 -25.55
C PRO A 179 1.16 -1.32 -24.78
N GLY A 180 -0.04 -0.95 -24.32
CA GLY A 180 -0.93 -1.84 -23.56
C GLY A 180 -0.75 -1.83 -22.04
N ASP A 181 0.20 -1.06 -21.51
CA ASP A 181 0.30 -0.84 -20.06
C ASP A 181 -0.85 0.03 -19.58
N GLN A 182 -1.70 -0.53 -18.72
CA GLN A 182 -2.88 0.18 -18.19
C GLN A 182 -2.53 1.21 -17.12
N ASP A 183 -1.41 1.04 -16.40
CA ASP A 183 -0.96 1.95 -15.35
C ASP A 183 0.58 2.14 -15.41
N PRO A 184 1.06 2.84 -16.44
CA PRO A 184 2.49 2.98 -16.68
C PRO A 184 3.21 3.84 -15.65
N TRP A 185 2.48 4.49 -14.75
CA TRP A 185 3.02 5.38 -13.74
C TRP A 185 3.18 4.71 -12.38
N ALA A 186 2.83 3.44 -12.24
CA ALA A 186 3.20 2.66 -11.06
C ALA A 186 4.73 2.60 -10.91
N CYS A 187 5.26 2.76 -9.69
CA CYS A 187 6.69 2.53 -9.42
C CYS A 187 7.00 1.04 -9.45
N VAL A 188 6.16 0.26 -8.77
CA VAL A 188 6.21 -1.21 -8.73
C VAL A 188 4.88 -1.71 -9.27
N ALA A 189 4.91 -2.65 -10.21
CA ALA A 189 3.69 -3.25 -10.72
C ALA A 189 2.88 -3.85 -9.57
N ALA A 190 1.56 -3.63 -9.57
CA ALA A 190 0.69 -4.30 -8.61
C ALA A 190 0.83 -5.82 -8.82
N ALA A 191 1.09 -6.57 -7.75
CA ALA A 191 1.14 -8.01 -7.82
C ALA A 191 -0.21 -8.50 -8.35
N LYS A 192 -0.22 -9.09 -9.55
CA LYS A 192 -1.43 -9.69 -10.12
C LYS A 192 -1.92 -10.75 -9.12
N PRO A 193 -3.18 -10.71 -8.66
CA PRO A 193 -3.71 -11.80 -7.85
C PRO A 193 -3.53 -13.10 -8.65
N LEU A 194 -2.94 -14.12 -8.01
CA LEU A 194 -2.90 -15.45 -8.59
C LEU A 194 -4.33 -15.87 -8.93
N PRO A 195 -4.60 -16.40 -10.14
CA PRO A 195 -5.89 -16.99 -10.43
C PRO A 195 -6.15 -18.09 -9.39
N GLN A 196 -7.32 -17.99 -8.75
CA GLN A 196 -7.84 -19.03 -7.86
C GLN A 196 -8.23 -20.26 -8.68
#